data_AF-A0A8T2D242-F1
#
_entry.id   AF-A0A8T2D242-F1
#
_cell.length_a   1.000
_cell.length_b   1.000
_cell.length_c   1.000
_cell.angle_alpha   90.00
_cell.angle_beta   90.00
_cell.angle_gamma   90.00
#
_symmetry.space_group_name_H-M   'P 1'
#
loop_
_entity.id
_entity.type
_entity.pdbx_description
1 polymer ?
#
loop_
_entity_poly.entity_id
_entity_poly.type
_entity_poly.pdbx_seq_one_letter_code
_entity_poly.pdbx_strand_id
1 'polypeptide(L)'
;MLVFVTPHQFMDGICKKLDGKITGDVEAISLVKGMEVKKEGPCMISSLISKQLGINCCVLMGANIANEIAVEKFSEATVGYRGSREIADTWVQLFSTPYFMVTPVHDVEGVELCGTLKNVVAIAAGFVDGLEMGNNTKAAIMRIGLREMKALSKLLFPSVKDSTFFESCGVADVITTCLGGRNRRVAEAFAKSRGKRSFDELEAEMLQGQKLQGVSTAKEVYEVLKHCGWLEMFPLFSTVHQICTGRLQPEAIVQYRENKL
;
A
#
# COMPACT_ATOMS: atom_id res chain seq x y z
N MET A 1 7.12 -0.50 24.05
CA MET A 1 6.37 -0.73 22.80
C MET A 1 6.04 0.62 22.18
N LEU A 2 6.31 0.81 20.88
CA LEU A 2 6.00 2.02 20.12
C LEU A 2 5.13 1.69 18.90
N VAL A 3 4.04 2.44 18.70
CA VAL A 3 3.13 2.29 17.55
C VAL A 3 3.27 3.50 16.64
N PHE A 4 3.74 3.30 15.41
CA PHE A 4 3.86 4.33 14.40
C PHE A 4 2.63 4.33 13.48
N VAL A 5 1.85 5.41 13.49
CA VAL A 5 0.58 5.54 12.74
C VAL A 5 0.39 6.96 12.20
N THR A 6 1.45 7.54 11.64
CA THR A 6 1.44 8.86 11.01
C THR A 6 1.56 8.74 9.49
N PRO A 7 1.13 9.74 8.69
CA PRO A 7 1.40 9.76 7.25
C PRO A 7 2.88 9.55 6.94
N HIS A 8 3.20 8.70 5.95
CA HIS A 8 4.58 8.23 5.70
C HIS A 8 5.58 9.36 5.47
N GLN A 9 5.16 10.46 4.83
CA GLN A 9 5.98 11.65 4.56
C GLN A 9 6.57 12.33 5.81
N PHE A 10 6.04 12.05 7.00
CA PHE A 10 6.54 12.59 8.27
C PHE A 10 7.50 11.64 9.01
N MET A 11 7.65 10.39 8.54
CA MET A 11 8.33 9.35 9.29
C MET A 11 9.82 9.62 9.48
N ASP A 12 10.53 10.08 8.46
CA ASP A 12 11.95 10.47 8.59
C ASP A 12 12.15 11.58 9.63
N GLY A 13 11.30 12.61 9.60
CA GLY A 13 11.36 13.70 10.57
C GLY A 13 11.02 13.27 12.00
N ILE A 14 10.09 12.32 12.17
CA ILE A 14 9.74 11.73 13.47
C ILE A 14 10.89 10.88 14.00
N CYS A 15 11.46 10.01 13.18
CA CYS A 15 12.56 9.13 13.58
C CYS A 15 13.79 9.95 14.00
N LYS A 16 14.17 10.99 13.23
CA LYS A 16 15.24 11.94 13.62
C LYS A 16 15.02 12.62 14.97
N LYS A 17 13.77 12.90 15.35
CA LYS A 17 13.45 13.52 16.65
C LYS A 17 13.52 12.54 17.81
N LEU A 18 13.34 11.24 17.54
CA LEU A 18 13.38 10.15 18.51
C LEU A 18 14.78 9.52 18.65
N ASP A 19 15.65 9.73 17.67
CA ASP A 19 17.04 9.25 17.70
C ASP A 19 17.76 9.65 19.00
N GLY A 20 18.47 8.70 19.59
CA GLY A 20 19.15 8.84 20.88
C GLY A 20 18.26 8.97 22.12
N LYS A 21 16.92 8.97 21.98
CA LYS A 21 15.97 9.11 23.11
C LYS A 21 15.27 7.81 23.51
N ILE A 22 15.45 6.76 22.73
CA ILE A 22 14.86 5.45 22.99
C ILE A 22 15.83 4.66 23.86
N THR A 23 15.40 4.29 25.06
CA THR A 23 16.21 3.56 26.04
C THR A 23 15.60 2.19 26.35
N GLY A 24 16.43 1.16 26.42
CA GLY A 24 16.02 -0.22 26.72
C GLY A 24 15.53 -1.00 25.49
N ASP A 25 15.00 -2.20 25.75
CA ASP A 25 14.53 -3.13 24.71
C ASP A 25 13.14 -2.74 24.20
N VAL A 26 13.07 -1.67 23.41
CA VAL A 26 11.82 -1.14 22.87
C VAL A 26 11.47 -1.84 21.56
N GLU A 27 10.34 -2.53 21.55
CA GLU A 27 9.74 -3.07 20.32
C GLU A 27 8.85 -2.03 19.62
N ALA A 28 8.95 -1.92 18.30
CA ALA A 28 8.10 -1.07 17.48
C ALA A 28 7.17 -1.84 16.54
N ILE A 29 6.06 -1.21 16.17
CA ILE A 29 5.20 -1.65 15.08
C ILE A 29 4.78 -0.46 14.21
N SER A 30 4.79 -0.64 12.88
CA SER A 30 4.33 0.36 11.91
C SER A 30 2.99 -0.03 11.30
N LEU A 31 2.03 0.89 11.37
CA LEU A 31 0.74 0.84 10.66
C LEU A 31 0.76 1.76 9.43
N VAL A 32 1.93 2.31 9.10
CA VAL A 32 2.10 3.32 8.06
C VAL A 32 2.12 2.64 6.69
N LYS A 33 1.16 2.99 5.83
CA LYS A 33 1.08 2.54 4.44
C LYS A 33 1.84 3.54 3.54
N GLY A 34 2.85 3.06 2.80
CA GLY A 34 3.72 3.88 1.96
C GLY A 34 5.17 3.37 1.95
N MET A 35 5.98 3.92 1.05
CA MET A 35 7.43 3.69 1.02
C MET A 35 8.15 4.99 0.64
N GLU A 36 9.44 5.10 0.95
CA GLU A 36 10.28 6.20 0.47
C GLU A 36 11.11 5.72 -0.73
N VAL A 37 11.22 6.52 -1.79
CA VAL A 37 12.18 6.26 -2.87
C VAL A 37 13.45 7.03 -2.56
N LYS A 38 14.55 6.30 -2.31
CA LYS A 38 15.89 6.87 -2.10
C LYS A 38 16.78 6.57 -3.29
N LYS A 39 17.96 7.19 -3.33
CA LYS A 39 18.95 6.94 -4.39
C LYS A 39 19.37 5.47 -4.45
N GLU A 40 19.35 4.80 -3.31
CA GLU A 40 19.72 3.40 -3.14
C GLU A 40 18.57 2.43 -3.46
N GLY A 41 17.38 2.95 -3.80
CA GLY A 41 16.17 2.17 -4.08
C GLY A 41 15.03 2.44 -3.09
N PRO A 42 13.95 1.64 -3.15
CA PRO A 42 12.82 1.78 -2.25
C PRO A 42 13.23 1.45 -0.81
N CYS A 43 12.82 2.28 0.13
CA CYS A 43 13.00 2.12 1.55
C CYS A 43 11.64 1.96 2.22
N MET A 44 11.41 0.78 2.79
CA MET A 44 10.24 0.51 3.60
C MET A 44 10.26 1.34 4.89
N ILE A 45 9.07 1.68 5.42
CA ILE A 45 8.95 2.48 6.64
C ILE A 45 9.42 1.68 7.86
N SER A 46 9.12 0.38 7.93
CA SER A 46 9.65 -0.49 8.99
C SER A 46 11.19 -0.51 8.98
N SER A 47 11.78 -0.56 7.78
CA SER A 47 13.24 -0.52 7.61
C SER A 47 13.83 0.84 7.98
N LEU A 48 13.12 1.93 7.67
CA LEU A 48 13.50 3.28 8.07
C LEU A 48 13.56 3.40 9.60
N ILE A 49 12.49 2.96 10.27
CA ILE A 49 12.37 2.94 11.74
C ILE A 49 13.52 2.13 12.33
N SER A 50 13.70 0.88 11.88
CA SER A 50 14.76 0.03 12.41
C SER A 50 16.17 0.57 12.21
N LYS A 51 16.46 1.13 11.02
CA LYS A 51 17.79 1.70 10.73
C LYS A 51 18.08 2.96 11.52
N GLN A 52 17.10 3.87 11.67
CA GLN A 52 17.34 5.15 12.35
C GLN A 52 17.30 5.03 13.87
N LEU A 53 16.46 4.13 14.41
CA LEU A 53 16.22 4.04 15.85
C LEU A 53 16.93 2.86 16.51
N GLY A 54 17.53 1.95 15.73
CA GLY A 54 18.23 0.78 16.25
C GLY A 54 17.32 -0.24 16.94
N ILE A 55 16.02 -0.25 16.62
CA ILE A 55 15.01 -1.13 17.24
C ILE A 55 14.35 -2.07 16.22
N ASN A 56 13.86 -3.22 16.69
CA ASN A 56 13.03 -4.08 15.85
C ASN A 56 11.68 -3.40 15.54
N CYS A 57 11.20 -3.58 14.30
CA CYS A 57 9.95 -3.01 13.84
C CYS A 57 9.11 -4.06 13.09
N CYS A 58 8.02 -4.49 13.73
CA CYS A 58 6.93 -5.23 13.11
C CYS A 58 6.06 -4.30 12.25
N VAL A 59 5.13 -4.87 11.48
CA VAL A 59 4.14 -4.10 10.72
C VAL A 59 2.74 -4.62 10.96
N LEU A 60 1.71 -3.77 10.86
CA LEU A 60 0.31 -4.19 10.87
C LEU A 60 -0.40 -3.60 9.64
N MET A 61 -0.85 -4.49 8.76
CA MET A 61 -1.55 -4.15 7.52
C MET A 61 -2.80 -5.03 7.38
N GLY A 62 -3.84 -4.53 6.72
CA GLY A 62 -5.10 -5.28 6.59
C GLY A 62 -6.20 -4.45 5.96
N ALA A 63 -7.33 -5.11 5.67
CA ALA A 63 -8.56 -4.48 5.17
C ALA A 63 -9.28 -3.67 6.27
N ASN A 64 -8.63 -2.61 6.74
CA ASN A 64 -8.98 -1.93 7.99
C ASN A 64 -9.45 -0.49 7.78
N ILE A 65 -10.67 -0.30 7.28
CA ILE A 65 -11.28 1.03 7.20
C ILE A 65 -11.48 1.56 8.63
N ALA A 66 -10.73 2.61 8.99
CA ALA A 66 -10.66 3.13 10.36
C ALA A 66 -12.04 3.40 10.99
N ASN A 67 -12.97 3.98 10.23
CA ASN A 67 -14.31 4.30 10.70
C ASN A 67 -15.16 3.05 11.02
N GLU A 68 -14.94 1.94 10.33
CA GLU A 68 -15.68 0.69 10.57
C GLU A 68 -15.18 -0.01 11.83
N ILE A 69 -13.86 -0.02 12.03
CA ILE A 69 -13.24 -0.56 13.24
C ILE A 69 -13.63 0.28 14.48
N ALA A 70 -13.70 1.60 14.34
CA ALA A 70 -14.10 2.50 15.42
C ALA A 70 -15.55 2.28 15.90
N VAL A 71 -16.41 1.69 15.06
CA VAL A 71 -17.79 1.32 15.42
C VAL A 71 -17.96 -0.21 15.52
N GLU A 72 -16.86 -0.90 15.84
CA GLU A 72 -16.81 -2.32 16.20
C GLU A 72 -17.36 -3.26 15.13
N LYS A 73 -17.23 -2.88 13.84
CA LYS A 73 -17.51 -3.80 12.75
C LYS A 73 -16.38 -4.80 12.63
N PHE A 74 -16.77 -6.04 12.39
CA PHE A 74 -15.86 -7.15 12.17
C PHE A 74 -14.88 -6.84 11.05
N SER A 75 -13.59 -6.99 11.33
CA SER A 75 -12.48 -6.79 10.40
C SER A 75 -11.28 -7.67 10.81
N GLU A 76 -10.33 -7.82 9.90
CA GLU A 76 -9.14 -8.64 10.07
C GLU A 76 -7.88 -7.84 9.69
N ALA A 77 -6.76 -8.14 10.34
CA ALA A 77 -5.46 -7.60 9.99
C ALA A 77 -4.34 -8.62 10.13
N THR A 78 -3.21 -8.31 9.51
CA THR A 78 -2.02 -9.15 9.49
C THR A 78 -0.87 -8.39 10.16
N VAL A 79 -0.21 -9.03 11.12
CA VAL A 79 1.03 -8.55 11.72
C VAL A 79 2.23 -9.23 11.05
N GLY A 80 3.07 -8.46 10.38
CA GLY A 80 4.34 -8.96 9.83
C GLY A 80 5.46 -8.92 10.87
N TYR A 81 6.26 -9.98 10.99
CA TYR A 81 7.44 -10.06 11.86
C TYR A 81 8.63 -10.78 11.20
N ARG A 82 9.85 -10.51 11.70
CA ARG A 82 11.11 -11.11 11.17
C ARG A 82 11.73 -12.17 12.08
N GLY A 83 11.82 -11.89 13.37
CA GLY A 83 12.59 -12.70 14.33
C GLY A 83 11.69 -13.47 15.28
N SER A 84 11.56 -12.95 16.52
CA SER A 84 10.78 -13.57 17.58
C SER A 84 9.29 -13.60 17.26
N ARG A 85 8.73 -14.80 17.24
CA ARG A 85 7.28 -15.01 17.16
C ARG A 85 6.60 -14.52 18.43
N GLU A 86 7.26 -14.61 19.58
CA GLU A 86 6.75 -14.17 20.88
C GLU A 86 6.49 -12.65 20.90
N ILE A 87 7.37 -11.86 20.28
CA ILE A 87 7.14 -10.42 20.07
C ILE A 87 5.92 -10.20 19.17
N ALA A 88 5.77 -10.95 18.09
CA ALA A 88 4.61 -10.86 17.20
C ALA A 88 3.30 -11.23 17.91
N ASP A 89 3.31 -12.27 18.74
CA ASP A 89 2.15 -12.68 19.53
C ASP A 89 1.78 -11.63 20.58
N THR A 90 2.76 -10.90 21.13
CA THR A 90 2.50 -9.74 22.01
C THR A 90 1.75 -8.64 21.26
N TRP A 91 2.14 -8.34 20.01
CA TRP A 91 1.41 -7.39 19.16
C TRP A 91 0.01 -7.89 18.78
N VAL A 92 -0.11 -9.17 18.42
CA VAL A 92 -1.42 -9.80 18.11
C VAL A 92 -2.34 -9.70 19.32
N GLN A 93 -1.86 -10.01 20.53
CA GLN A 93 -2.62 -9.88 21.76
C GLN A 93 -3.04 -8.43 22.04
N LEU A 94 -2.14 -7.47 21.80
CA LEU A 94 -2.42 -6.04 22.02
C LEU A 94 -3.50 -5.50 21.08
N PHE A 95 -3.47 -5.89 19.80
CA PHE A 95 -4.40 -5.37 18.80
C PHE A 95 -5.69 -6.18 18.66
N SER A 96 -5.71 -7.46 19.03
CA SER A 96 -6.89 -8.30 18.82
C SER A 96 -8.05 -7.91 19.75
N THR A 97 -9.23 -7.81 19.17
CA THR A 97 -10.51 -7.62 19.87
C THR A 97 -11.55 -8.60 19.31
N PRO A 98 -12.75 -8.76 19.93
CA PRO A 98 -13.80 -9.63 19.37
C PRO A 98 -14.25 -9.27 17.95
N TYR A 99 -14.02 -8.04 17.51
CA TYR A 99 -14.38 -7.54 16.18
C TYR A 99 -13.15 -7.22 15.31
N PHE A 100 -11.93 -7.36 15.83
CA PHE A 100 -10.72 -7.10 15.08
C PHE A 100 -9.73 -8.25 15.28
N MET A 101 -9.74 -9.20 14.34
CA MET A 101 -8.90 -10.40 14.44
C MET A 101 -7.54 -10.16 13.78
N VAL A 102 -6.46 -10.45 14.50
CA VAL A 102 -5.11 -10.19 14.01
C VAL A 102 -4.33 -11.49 13.88
N THR A 103 -3.70 -11.70 12.73
CA THR A 103 -2.91 -12.92 12.45
C THR A 103 -1.44 -12.58 12.22
N PRO A 104 -0.50 -13.27 12.89
CA PRO A 104 0.93 -13.05 12.69
C PRO A 104 1.48 -13.82 11.49
N VAL A 105 2.30 -13.16 10.68
CA VAL A 105 2.94 -13.70 9.48
C VAL A 105 4.44 -13.39 9.51
N HIS A 106 5.27 -14.41 9.30
CA HIS A 106 6.72 -14.27 9.23
C HIS A 106 7.14 -13.72 7.86
N ASP A 107 6.77 -12.48 7.55
CA ASP A 107 7.06 -11.77 6.30
C ASP A 107 6.77 -10.26 6.46
N VAL A 108 7.69 -9.48 7.04
CA VAL A 108 7.48 -8.02 7.20
C VAL A 108 7.37 -7.34 5.85
N GLU A 109 8.29 -7.63 4.95
CA GLU A 109 8.39 -6.99 3.64
C GLU A 109 7.13 -7.26 2.81
N GLY A 110 6.65 -8.50 2.77
CA GLY A 110 5.44 -8.87 2.04
C GLY A 110 4.20 -8.20 2.61
N VAL A 111 4.02 -8.20 3.94
CA VAL A 111 2.88 -7.56 4.60
C VAL A 111 2.86 -6.05 4.36
N GLU A 112 4.00 -5.38 4.52
CA GLU A 112 4.13 -3.93 4.36
C GLU A 112 3.96 -3.47 2.90
N LEU A 113 4.52 -4.22 1.95
CA LEU A 113 4.38 -3.93 0.51
C LEU A 113 2.95 -4.15 0.03
N CYS A 114 2.22 -5.15 0.54
CA CYS A 114 0.81 -5.31 0.21
C CYS A 114 0.00 -4.06 0.60
N GLY A 115 0.19 -3.56 1.82
CA GLY A 115 -0.47 -2.34 2.32
C GLY A 115 -0.12 -1.08 1.51
N THR A 116 1.11 -1.03 0.97
CA THR A 116 1.61 0.09 0.17
C THR A 116 1.08 0.05 -1.26
N LEU A 117 1.28 -1.07 -1.97
CA LEU A 117 1.04 -1.17 -3.42
C LEU A 117 -0.46 -1.25 -3.78
N LYS A 118 -1.33 -1.73 -2.88
CA LYS A 118 -2.78 -1.87 -3.13
C LYS A 118 -3.43 -0.56 -3.60
N ASN A 119 -2.92 0.59 -3.15
CA ASN A 119 -3.52 1.88 -3.46
C ASN A 119 -3.35 2.23 -4.94
N VAL A 120 -2.27 1.76 -5.58
CA VAL A 120 -2.07 1.89 -7.04
C VAL A 120 -3.11 1.06 -7.80
N VAL A 121 -3.39 -0.16 -7.33
CA VAL A 121 -4.44 -1.03 -7.89
C VAL A 121 -5.83 -0.41 -7.71
N ALA A 122 -6.08 0.26 -6.58
CA ALA A 122 -7.34 0.95 -6.34
C ALA A 122 -7.55 2.17 -7.25
N ILE A 123 -6.47 2.89 -7.61
CA ILE A 123 -6.54 3.94 -8.64
C ILE A 123 -6.95 3.33 -9.99
N ALA A 124 -6.32 2.22 -10.40
CA ALA A 124 -6.69 1.50 -11.62
C ALA A 124 -8.16 1.06 -11.62
N ALA A 125 -8.64 0.50 -10.51
CA ALA A 125 -10.03 0.11 -10.34
C ALA A 125 -11.00 1.32 -10.42
N GLY A 126 -10.59 2.48 -9.89
CA GLY A 126 -11.35 3.72 -10.02
C GLY A 126 -11.42 4.20 -11.47
N PHE A 127 -10.35 4.08 -12.26
CA PHE A 127 -10.41 4.40 -13.70
C PHE A 127 -11.42 3.53 -14.44
N VAL A 128 -11.44 2.23 -14.16
CA VAL A 128 -12.43 1.29 -14.72
C VAL A 128 -13.86 1.69 -14.34
N ASP A 129 -14.10 2.06 -13.08
CA ASP A 129 -15.41 2.52 -12.62
C ASP A 129 -15.83 3.81 -13.34
N GLY A 130 -14.93 4.78 -13.46
CA GLY A 130 -15.24 6.08 -14.07
C GLY A 130 -15.43 6.01 -15.60
N LEU A 131 -14.93 4.95 -16.23
CA LEU A 131 -15.13 4.63 -17.65
C LEU A 131 -16.30 3.66 -17.89
N GLU A 132 -16.99 3.23 -16.84
CA GLU A 132 -18.16 2.33 -16.89
C GLU A 132 -17.87 0.99 -17.62
N MET A 133 -16.64 0.47 -17.50
CA MET A 133 -16.19 -0.74 -18.22
C MET A 133 -16.69 -2.08 -17.62
N GLY A 134 -17.46 -2.02 -16.53
CA GLY A 134 -18.10 -3.18 -15.91
C GLY A 134 -17.23 -4.04 -14.98
N ASN A 135 -17.90 -4.93 -14.23
CA ASN A 135 -17.29 -5.70 -13.15
C ASN A 135 -16.25 -6.72 -13.61
N ASN A 136 -16.40 -7.30 -14.82
CA ASN A 136 -15.42 -8.26 -15.34
C ASN A 136 -14.07 -7.60 -15.61
N THR A 137 -14.08 -6.41 -16.22
CA THR A 137 -12.87 -5.59 -16.44
C THR A 137 -12.24 -5.21 -15.12
N LYS A 138 -13.05 -4.79 -14.14
CA LYS A 138 -12.57 -4.45 -12.79
C LYS A 138 -11.90 -5.63 -12.10
N ALA A 139 -12.51 -6.80 -12.14
CA ALA A 139 -11.95 -8.02 -11.58
C ALA A 139 -10.61 -8.40 -12.25
N ALA A 140 -10.52 -8.26 -13.58
CA ALA A 140 -9.28 -8.50 -14.32
C ALA A 140 -8.16 -7.54 -13.88
N ILE A 141 -8.45 -6.24 -13.75
CA ILE A 141 -7.50 -5.23 -13.27
C ILE A 141 -7.05 -5.52 -11.83
N MET A 142 -7.97 -5.89 -10.94
CA MET A 142 -7.64 -6.27 -9.55
C MET A 142 -6.71 -7.49 -9.50
N ARG A 143 -7.01 -8.53 -10.29
CA ARG A 143 -6.17 -9.73 -10.40
C ARG A 143 -4.78 -9.41 -10.94
N ILE A 144 -4.68 -8.56 -11.95
CA ILE A 144 -3.41 -8.19 -12.57
C ILE A 144 -2.60 -7.31 -11.61
N GLY A 145 -3.26 -6.38 -10.92
CA GLY A 145 -2.66 -5.60 -9.83
C GLY A 145 -2.08 -6.49 -8.74
N LEU A 146 -2.84 -7.49 -8.25
CA LEU A 146 -2.33 -8.43 -7.24
C LEU A 146 -1.12 -9.23 -7.75
N ARG A 147 -1.11 -9.63 -9.03
CA ARG A 147 0.04 -10.30 -9.65
C ARG A 147 1.27 -9.38 -9.70
N GLU A 148 1.12 -8.13 -10.12
CA GLU A 148 2.20 -7.15 -10.15
C GLU A 148 2.70 -6.79 -8.74
N MET A 149 1.81 -6.66 -7.76
CA MET A 149 2.17 -6.50 -6.35
C MET A 149 3.09 -7.64 -5.90
N LYS A 150 2.71 -8.89 -6.19
CA LYS A 150 3.51 -10.06 -5.84
C LYS A 150 4.86 -10.08 -6.54
N ALA A 151 4.87 -9.86 -7.85
CA ALA A 151 6.10 -9.89 -8.64
C ALA A 151 7.08 -8.79 -8.19
N LEU A 152 6.60 -7.56 -7.97
CA LEU A 152 7.44 -6.45 -7.53
C LEU A 152 8.01 -6.73 -6.14
N SER A 153 7.18 -7.22 -5.23
CA SER A 153 7.61 -7.50 -3.86
C SER A 153 8.71 -8.54 -3.80
N LYS A 154 8.65 -9.59 -4.64
CA LYS A 154 9.69 -10.62 -4.72
C LYS A 154 10.96 -10.16 -5.42
N LEU A 155 10.86 -9.26 -6.40
CA LEU A 155 12.05 -8.65 -7.03
C LEU A 155 12.79 -7.74 -6.07
N LEU A 156 12.06 -6.97 -5.24
CA LEU A 156 12.66 -6.10 -4.23
C LEU A 156 13.20 -6.90 -3.04
N PHE A 157 12.47 -7.93 -2.61
CA PHE A 157 12.77 -8.71 -1.42
C PHE A 157 12.55 -10.21 -1.69
N PRO A 158 13.61 -10.99 -1.98
CA PRO A 158 13.49 -12.42 -2.26
C PRO A 158 12.88 -13.25 -1.12
N SER A 159 12.85 -12.73 0.12
CA SER A 159 12.25 -13.35 1.30
C SER A 159 10.72 -13.37 1.30
N VAL A 160 10.08 -12.57 0.44
CA VAL A 160 8.63 -12.42 0.37
C VAL A 160 7.97 -13.74 -0.04
N LYS A 161 6.93 -14.13 0.70
CA LYS A 161 6.22 -15.39 0.54
C LYS A 161 4.95 -15.21 -0.29
N ASP A 162 4.69 -16.14 -1.20
CA ASP A 162 3.47 -16.17 -2.00
C ASP A 162 2.20 -16.26 -1.13
N SER A 163 2.26 -16.98 0.00
CA SER A 163 1.15 -17.13 0.94
C SER A 163 0.69 -15.80 1.55
N THR A 164 1.61 -14.85 1.74
CA THR A 164 1.31 -13.53 2.34
C THR A 164 0.26 -12.75 1.54
N PHE A 165 0.19 -12.94 0.22
CA PHE A 165 -0.79 -12.25 -0.64
C PHE A 165 -2.22 -12.77 -0.47
N PHE A 166 -2.42 -13.91 0.18
CA PHE A 166 -3.72 -14.46 0.53
C PHE A 166 -4.21 -14.05 1.91
N GLU A 167 -3.36 -13.39 2.71
CA GLU A 167 -3.71 -12.86 4.02
C GLU A 167 -4.52 -11.56 3.92
N SER A 168 -5.06 -11.07 5.04
CA SER A 168 -5.83 -9.82 5.07
C SER A 168 -5.07 -8.63 4.48
N CYS A 169 -3.77 -8.51 4.74
CA CYS A 169 -2.93 -7.45 4.18
C CYS A 169 -2.87 -7.45 2.63
N GLY A 170 -3.04 -8.62 2.00
CA GLY A 170 -2.95 -8.82 0.56
C GLY A 170 -4.30 -8.70 -0.12
N VAL A 171 -4.89 -9.84 -0.49
CA VAL A 171 -6.11 -9.91 -1.31
C VAL A 171 -7.30 -9.18 -0.67
N ALA A 172 -7.51 -9.31 0.64
CA ALA A 172 -8.65 -8.67 1.29
C ALA A 172 -8.53 -7.14 1.27
N ASP A 173 -7.35 -6.59 1.61
CA ASP A 173 -7.13 -5.14 1.59
C ASP A 173 -7.22 -4.58 0.16
N VAL A 174 -6.74 -5.32 -0.85
CA VAL A 174 -6.94 -4.95 -2.27
C VAL A 174 -8.42 -4.90 -2.63
N ILE A 175 -9.21 -5.93 -2.30
CA ILE A 175 -10.63 -5.98 -2.61
C ILE A 175 -11.35 -4.80 -1.96
N THR A 176 -11.22 -4.63 -0.65
CA THR A 176 -11.91 -3.56 0.10
C THR A 176 -11.51 -2.18 -0.42
N THR A 177 -10.23 -1.96 -0.74
CA THR A 177 -9.77 -0.67 -1.27
C THR A 177 -10.29 -0.41 -2.68
N CYS A 178 -10.38 -1.43 -3.54
CA CYS A 178 -10.88 -1.31 -4.92
C CYS A 178 -12.41 -1.18 -5.00
N LEU A 179 -13.14 -1.56 -3.94
CA LEU A 179 -14.60 -1.42 -3.88
C LEU A 179 -15.04 -0.13 -3.18
N GLY A 180 -14.41 0.24 -2.06
CA GLY A 180 -14.88 1.34 -1.20
C GLY A 180 -13.85 2.41 -0.87
N GLY A 181 -12.59 2.28 -1.30
CA GLY A 181 -11.50 3.16 -0.89
C GLY A 181 -11.55 4.58 -1.48
N ARG A 182 -10.94 5.53 -0.77
CA ARG A 182 -10.75 6.92 -1.23
C ARG A 182 -10.01 7.00 -2.56
N ASN A 183 -8.98 6.16 -2.74
CA ASN A 183 -8.22 6.07 -3.99
C ASN A 183 -9.13 5.74 -5.18
N ARG A 184 -9.95 4.70 -5.05
CA ARG A 184 -10.95 4.31 -6.05
C ARG A 184 -11.93 5.45 -6.36
N ARG A 185 -12.51 6.07 -5.32
CA ARG A 185 -13.51 7.14 -5.47
C ARG A 185 -12.98 8.37 -6.20
N VAL A 186 -11.76 8.81 -5.88
CA VAL A 186 -11.16 9.98 -6.54
C VAL A 186 -10.72 9.65 -7.96
N ALA A 187 -10.15 8.46 -8.20
CA ALA A 187 -9.79 8.01 -9.55
C ALA A 187 -11.02 7.82 -10.46
N GLU A 188 -12.15 7.39 -9.91
CA GLU A 188 -13.44 7.36 -10.62
C GLU A 188 -13.85 8.76 -11.10
N ALA A 189 -13.81 9.75 -10.21
CA ALA A 189 -14.14 11.13 -10.57
C ALA A 189 -13.17 11.71 -11.62
N PHE A 190 -11.88 11.40 -11.49
CA PHE A 190 -10.85 11.76 -12.47
C PHE A 190 -11.19 11.19 -13.86
N ALA A 191 -11.48 9.88 -13.94
CA ALA A 191 -11.82 9.22 -15.19
C ALA A 191 -13.14 9.71 -15.79
N LYS A 192 -14.18 9.98 -14.99
CA LYS A 192 -15.43 10.61 -15.46
C LYS A 192 -15.20 11.99 -16.06
N SER A 193 -14.21 12.73 -15.56
CA SER A 193 -13.80 14.01 -16.13
C SER A 193 -12.91 13.88 -17.37
N ARG A 194 -12.61 12.65 -17.82
CA ARG A 194 -11.64 12.33 -18.88
C ARG A 194 -10.26 12.93 -18.62
N GLY A 195 -9.81 12.91 -17.36
CA GLY A 195 -8.53 13.46 -16.94
C GLY A 195 -8.39 14.98 -17.05
N LYS A 196 -9.50 15.72 -17.25
CA LYS A 196 -9.49 17.19 -17.33
C LYS A 196 -9.30 17.86 -15.97
N ARG A 197 -9.74 17.20 -14.89
CA ARG A 197 -9.57 17.67 -13.52
C ARG A 197 -8.31 17.09 -12.93
N SER A 198 -7.57 17.89 -12.15
CA SER A 198 -6.38 17.40 -11.47
C SER A 198 -6.73 16.54 -10.24
N PHE A 199 -5.80 15.67 -9.83
CA PHE A 199 -5.96 14.91 -8.58
C PHE A 199 -5.95 15.81 -7.35
N ASP A 200 -5.23 16.93 -7.37
CA ASP A 200 -5.19 17.90 -6.27
C ASP A 200 -6.55 18.60 -6.08
N GLU A 201 -7.20 19.00 -7.19
CA GLU A 201 -8.55 19.56 -7.16
C GLU A 201 -9.56 18.57 -6.58
N LEU A 202 -9.51 17.32 -7.04
CA LEU A 202 -10.43 16.27 -6.59
C LEU A 202 -10.15 15.85 -5.13
N GLU A 203 -8.89 15.81 -4.71
CA GLU A 203 -8.51 15.60 -3.31
C GLU A 203 -9.11 16.69 -2.42
N ALA A 204 -8.91 17.96 -2.77
CA ALA A 204 -9.40 19.09 -1.99
C ALA A 204 -10.94 19.10 -1.88
N GLU A 205 -11.65 18.78 -2.96
CA GLU A 205 -13.11 18.73 -2.99
C GLU A 205 -13.67 17.53 -2.22
N MET A 206 -13.08 16.34 -2.39
CA MET A 206 -13.73 15.09 -2.00
C MET A 206 -13.24 14.52 -0.66
N LEU A 207 -12.02 14.88 -0.21
CA LEU A 207 -11.36 14.20 0.91
C LEU A 207 -11.30 15.01 2.21
N GLN A 208 -11.84 16.24 2.24
CA GLN A 208 -11.99 17.04 3.47
C GLN A 208 -10.69 17.14 4.30
N GLY A 209 -9.56 17.35 3.63
CA GLY A 209 -8.24 17.45 4.27
C GLY A 209 -7.47 16.13 4.42
N GLN A 210 -8.06 14.98 4.07
CA GLN A 210 -7.35 13.70 4.00
C GLN A 210 -6.54 13.58 2.70
N LYS A 211 -5.40 12.89 2.75
CA LYS A 211 -4.46 12.72 1.63
C LYS A 211 -4.73 11.48 0.77
N LEU A 212 -4.59 11.63 -0.54
CA LEU A 212 -4.73 10.61 -1.57
C LEU A 212 -3.38 9.94 -1.87
N GLN A 213 -3.07 8.89 -1.10
CA GLN A 213 -1.75 8.23 -1.18
C GLN A 213 -1.51 7.47 -2.49
N GLY A 214 -2.55 7.00 -3.19
CA GLY A 214 -2.37 6.14 -4.38
C GLY A 214 -1.62 6.80 -5.52
N VAL A 215 -1.79 8.12 -5.71
CA VAL A 215 -1.09 8.87 -6.77
C VAL A 215 0.39 9.03 -6.46
N SER A 216 0.73 9.35 -5.21
CA SER A 216 2.14 9.46 -4.78
C SER A 216 2.83 8.09 -4.83
N THR A 217 2.17 7.04 -4.34
CA THR A 217 2.70 5.67 -4.42
C THR A 217 2.88 5.21 -5.87
N ALA A 218 1.97 5.55 -6.78
CA ALA A 218 2.14 5.22 -8.20
C ALA A 218 3.38 5.89 -8.81
N LYS A 219 3.67 7.14 -8.41
CA LYS A 219 4.89 7.85 -8.80
C LYS A 219 6.14 7.18 -8.22
N GLU A 220 6.14 6.88 -6.93
CA GLU A 220 7.25 6.20 -6.26
C GLU A 220 7.57 4.85 -6.90
N VAL A 221 6.54 4.03 -7.13
CA VAL A 221 6.68 2.73 -7.83
C VAL A 221 7.24 2.94 -9.24
N TYR A 222 6.70 3.88 -10.01
CA TYR A 222 7.19 4.16 -11.36
C TYR A 222 8.67 4.57 -11.39
N GLU A 223 9.11 5.38 -10.44
CA GLU A 223 10.52 5.79 -10.30
C GLU A 223 11.43 4.59 -10.02
N VAL A 224 11.02 3.68 -9.11
CA VAL A 224 11.73 2.43 -8.83
C VAL A 224 11.81 1.57 -10.09
N LEU A 225 10.67 1.32 -10.75
CA LEU A 225 10.61 0.52 -11.97
C LEU A 225 11.49 1.08 -13.08
N LYS A 226 11.49 2.41 -13.25
CA LYS A 226 12.32 3.08 -14.24
C LYS A 226 13.81 2.95 -13.91
N HIS A 227 14.19 3.14 -12.64
CA HIS A 227 15.58 3.04 -12.21
C HIS A 227 16.15 1.63 -12.39
N CYS A 228 15.33 0.61 -12.09
CA CYS A 228 15.73 -0.80 -12.23
C CYS A 228 15.57 -1.37 -13.65
N GLY A 229 15.01 -0.61 -14.60
CA GLY A 229 14.75 -1.10 -15.96
C GLY A 229 13.60 -2.11 -16.05
N TRP A 230 12.64 -2.06 -15.12
CA TRP A 230 11.54 -3.02 -15.00
C TRP A 230 10.20 -2.53 -15.52
N LEU A 231 10.12 -1.35 -16.15
CA LEU A 231 8.84 -0.77 -16.58
C LEU A 231 7.98 -1.73 -17.45
N GLU A 232 8.61 -2.49 -18.34
CA GLU A 232 7.91 -3.44 -19.22
C GLU A 232 7.36 -4.67 -18.48
N MET A 233 7.94 -5.02 -17.33
CA MET A 233 7.51 -6.14 -16.48
C MET A 233 6.26 -5.79 -15.65
N PHE A 234 5.99 -4.50 -15.46
CA PHE A 234 4.93 -3.97 -14.60
C PHE A 234 4.03 -3.00 -15.39
N PRO A 235 3.34 -3.50 -16.42
CA PRO A 235 2.58 -2.67 -17.35
C PRO A 235 1.41 -1.94 -16.68
N LEU A 236 0.72 -2.55 -15.71
CA LEU A 236 -0.40 -1.90 -15.03
C LEU A 236 0.09 -0.75 -14.16
N PHE A 237 1.09 -0.97 -13.29
CA PHE A 237 1.67 0.11 -12.47
C PHE A 237 2.21 1.25 -13.31
N SER A 238 2.89 0.93 -14.43
CA SER A 238 3.40 1.93 -15.36
C SER A 238 2.27 2.74 -16.00
N THR A 239 1.21 2.08 -16.46
CA THR A 239 0.05 2.71 -17.09
C THR A 239 -0.69 3.61 -16.10
N VAL A 240 -0.89 3.16 -14.86
CA VAL A 240 -1.53 3.96 -13.81
C VAL A 240 -0.78 5.27 -13.60
N HIS A 241 0.55 5.23 -13.44
CA HIS A 241 1.35 6.45 -13.29
C HIS A 241 1.26 7.37 -14.51
N GLN A 242 1.30 6.81 -15.72
CA GLN A 242 1.24 7.60 -16.95
C GLN A 242 -0.13 8.27 -17.14
N ILE A 243 -1.22 7.63 -16.73
CA ILE A 243 -2.55 8.25 -16.68
C ILE A 243 -2.58 9.35 -15.62
N CYS A 244 -2.08 9.09 -14.42
CA CYS A 244 -2.07 10.07 -13.33
C CYS A 244 -1.27 11.34 -13.66
N THR A 245 -0.27 11.24 -14.54
CA THR A 245 0.58 12.36 -14.97
C THR A 245 0.12 13.00 -16.28
N GLY A 246 -1.02 12.56 -16.85
CA GLY A 246 -1.58 13.08 -18.10
C GLY A 246 -0.81 12.68 -19.36
N ARG A 247 0.14 11.73 -19.27
CA ARG A 247 0.84 11.18 -20.45
C ARG A 247 -0.03 10.23 -21.25
N LEU A 248 -0.96 9.54 -20.60
CA LEU A 248 -1.97 8.69 -21.21
C LEU A 248 -3.37 9.13 -20.80
N GLN A 249 -4.34 8.85 -21.66
CA GLN A 249 -5.76 9.04 -21.34
C GLN A 249 -6.27 7.85 -20.48
N PRO A 250 -7.29 8.05 -19.62
CA PRO A 250 -7.82 6.99 -18.75
C PRO A 250 -8.17 5.68 -19.49
N GLU A 251 -8.64 5.78 -20.73
CA GLU A 251 -9.01 4.63 -21.58
C GLU A 251 -7.84 3.67 -21.84
N ALA A 252 -6.59 4.12 -21.66
CA ALA A 252 -5.41 3.28 -21.79
C ALA A 252 -5.30 2.19 -20.70
N ILE A 253 -6.10 2.25 -19.62
CA ILE A 253 -6.01 1.30 -18.50
C ILE A 253 -6.21 -0.17 -18.88
N VAL A 254 -6.85 -0.43 -20.03
CA VAL A 254 -7.04 -1.78 -20.60
C VAL A 254 -6.14 -2.07 -21.82
N GLN A 255 -5.33 -1.12 -22.24
CA GLN A 255 -4.54 -1.19 -23.49
C GLN A 255 -3.09 -1.63 -23.26
N TYR A 256 -2.76 -2.12 -22.06
CA TYR A 256 -1.39 -2.52 -21.76
C TYR A 256 -1.09 -3.92 -22.32
N ARG A 257 0.10 -4.08 -22.90
CA ARG A 257 0.57 -5.37 -23.42
C ARG A 257 1.26 -6.13 -22.29
N GLU A 258 0.80 -7.35 -21.99
CA GLU A 258 1.58 -8.28 -21.20
C GLU A 258 2.77 -8.77 -22.06
N ASN A 259 3.96 -8.22 -21.82
CA ASN A 259 5.17 -8.91 -22.23
C ASN A 259 5.30 -10.14 -21.32
N LYS A 260 5.42 -11.34 -21.91
CA LYS A 260 5.61 -12.57 -21.14
C LYS A 260 6.89 -12.43 -20.32
N LEU A 261 6.74 -12.42 -18.99
CA LEU A 261 7.83 -12.59 -18.01
C LEU A 261 8.47 -13.97 -18.16
#